data_AF-A0AAW1KM62-F1
#
_entry.id   AF-A0AAW1KM62-F1
#
_cell.length_a   1.000
_cell.length_b   1.000
_cell.length_c   1.000
_cell.angle_alpha   90.00
_cell.angle_beta   90.00
_cell.angle_gamma   90.00
#
_symmetry.space_group_name_H-M   'P 1'
#
loop_
_entity.id
_entity.type
_entity.pdbx_description
1 polymer ?
#
loop_
_entity_poly.entity_id
_entity_poly.type
_entity_poly.pdbx_seq_one_letter_code
_entity_poly.pdbx_strand_id
1 'polypeptide(L)'
;MANRIQNWEVLSGEVFTHHHHIFFEVDRNSKADVGPKRVSYLLDKRKVTQMIIEKWGPENQTSQMNPEAFISTLRNISKTSTIRISNGQRVMPYWWDAEIQLKRRECNKLRRFWTRKNKTQNDPLPQEKVNYKKAKKELKILILNSKRAHWKHQAVNSEKALPNKE
;
A
#
# COMPACT_ATOMS: atom_id res chain seq x y z
N MET A 1 14.13 -6.97 19.35
CA MET A 1 13.75 -6.59 20.74
C MET A 1 14.63 -7.30 21.75
N ALA A 2 14.85 -8.62 21.62
CA ALA A 2 15.72 -9.39 22.51
C ALA A 2 17.13 -8.77 22.71
N ASN A 3 17.76 -8.29 21.64
CA ASN A 3 19.13 -7.75 21.66
C ASN A 3 19.29 -6.41 22.43
N ARG A 4 18.19 -5.85 22.97
CA ARG A 4 18.19 -4.58 23.72
C ARG A 4 17.98 -4.78 25.22
N ILE A 5 17.79 -6.02 25.64
CA ILE A 5 17.61 -6.40 27.03
C ILE A 5 19.00 -6.53 27.64
N GLN A 6 19.25 -5.79 28.71
CA GLN A 6 20.48 -5.83 29.50
C GLN A 6 20.14 -6.21 30.94
N ASN A 7 21.15 -6.62 31.71
CA ASN A 7 21.03 -6.85 33.15
C ASN A 7 19.84 -7.76 33.51
N TRP A 8 19.68 -8.85 32.76
CA TRP A 8 18.63 -9.83 33.01
C TRP A 8 18.98 -10.67 34.23
N GLU A 9 18.14 -10.64 35.25
CA GLU A 9 18.31 -11.42 36.46
C GLU A 9 16.97 -11.77 37.12
N VAL A 10 16.98 -12.82 37.92
CA VAL A 10 15.85 -13.23 38.76
C VAL A 10 16.14 -12.76 40.17
N LEU A 11 15.30 -11.87 40.70
CA LEU A 11 15.49 -11.31 42.04
C LEU A 11 15.15 -12.36 43.10
N SER A 12 16.14 -12.77 43.87
CA SER A 12 16.05 -13.79 44.92
C SER A 12 15.69 -13.23 46.30
N GLY A 13 15.00 -12.10 46.35
CA GLY A 13 14.53 -11.50 47.61
C GLY A 13 13.46 -12.34 48.29
N GLU A 14 13.17 -12.05 49.56
CA GLU A 14 12.11 -12.73 50.32
C GLU A 14 10.75 -12.39 49.69
N VAL A 15 10.24 -13.30 48.85
CA VAL A 15 8.93 -13.17 48.21
C VAL A 15 7.92 -14.01 48.97
N PHE A 16 6.89 -13.37 49.50
CA PHE A 16 5.72 -14.02 50.11
C PHE A 16 4.78 -14.68 49.08
N THR A 17 5.27 -14.95 47.87
CA THR A 17 4.50 -15.58 46.78
C THR A 17 5.36 -16.62 46.07
N HIS A 18 4.74 -17.63 45.47
CA HIS A 18 5.43 -18.64 44.66
C HIS A 18 6.00 -18.11 43.33
N HIS A 19 5.88 -16.81 43.05
CA HIS A 19 6.36 -16.18 41.83
C HIS A 19 7.68 -15.46 42.08
N HIS A 20 8.62 -15.63 41.15
CA HIS A 20 9.89 -14.93 41.16
C HIS A 20 9.79 -13.66 40.32
N HIS A 21 10.41 -12.58 40.81
CA HIS A 21 10.46 -11.32 40.08
C HIS A 21 11.66 -11.34 39.12
N ILE A 22 11.44 -10.92 37.88
CA ILE A 22 12.50 -10.81 36.87
C ILE A 22 12.81 -9.33 36.69
N PHE A 23 14.08 -8.96 36.85
CA PHE A 23 14.59 -7.65 36.53
C PHE A 23 15.31 -7.69 35.19
N PHE A 24 15.11 -6.64 34.39
CA PHE A 24 15.89 -6.40 33.19
C PHE A 24 15.80 -4.93 32.79
N GLU A 25 16.86 -4.44 32.18
CA GLU A 25 16.91 -3.10 31.62
C GLU A 25 16.74 -3.15 30.11
N VAL A 26 16.11 -2.12 29.53
CA VAL A 26 15.95 -2.00 28.09
C VAL A 26 16.55 -0.70 27.63
N ASP A 27 17.56 -0.77 26.77
CA ASP A 27 18.11 0.43 26.14
C ASP A 27 17.07 1.06 25.20
N ARG A 28 16.55 2.23 25.63
CA ARG A 28 15.54 3.02 24.91
C ARG A 28 16.15 3.99 23.91
N ASN A 29 17.46 4.23 23.95
CA ASN A 29 18.16 5.20 23.11
C ASN A 29 18.72 4.59 21.82
N SER A 30 18.77 3.27 21.71
CA SER A 30 19.10 2.61 20.45
C SER A 30 18.06 2.94 19.37
N LYS A 31 18.51 3.53 18.25
CA LYS A 31 17.67 3.75 17.06
C LYS A 31 17.02 2.42 16.70
N ALA A 32 15.70 2.42 16.50
CA ALA A 32 15.00 1.22 16.11
C ALA A 32 15.68 0.65 14.85
N ASP A 33 16.14 -0.60 14.93
CA ASP A 33 16.61 -1.35 13.78
C ASP A 33 15.43 -1.54 12.81
N VAL A 34 15.24 -0.54 11.96
CA VAL A 34 14.27 -0.58 10.88
C VAL A 34 14.97 -1.39 9.82
N GLY A 35 14.70 -2.71 9.82
CA GLY A 35 15.30 -3.66 8.89
C GLY A 35 15.26 -3.17 7.43
N PRO A 36 15.96 -3.87 6.52
CA PRO A 36 16.26 -3.38 5.19
C PRO A 36 15.04 -2.79 4.50
N LYS A 37 15.20 -1.56 4.01
CA LYS A 37 14.16 -0.81 3.30
C LYS A 37 13.68 -1.67 2.12
N ARG A 38 12.45 -2.20 2.20
CA ARG A 38 11.81 -2.94 1.10
C ARG A 38 11.67 -2.03 -0.12
N VAL A 39 12.48 -2.26 -1.15
CA VAL A 39 12.37 -1.56 -2.44
C VAL A 39 11.27 -2.22 -3.24
N SER A 40 10.28 -1.42 -3.65
CA SER A 40 9.23 -1.86 -4.57
C SER A 40 9.51 -1.35 -5.98
N TYR A 41 9.22 -2.18 -6.96
CA TYR A 41 9.37 -1.87 -8.38
C TYR A 41 7.99 -1.84 -9.03
N LEU A 42 7.77 -0.90 -9.96
CA LEU A 42 6.56 -0.82 -10.78
C LEU A 42 6.94 -0.66 -12.23
N LEU A 43 6.10 -1.14 -13.16
CA LEU A 43 6.25 -0.85 -14.58
C LEU A 43 5.56 0.46 -14.92
N ASP A 44 6.29 1.37 -15.55
CA ASP A 44 5.73 2.56 -16.19
C ASP A 44 4.94 2.13 -17.43
N LYS A 45 3.61 2.10 -17.29
CA LYS A 45 2.70 1.67 -18.37
C LYS A 45 2.88 2.48 -19.65
N ARG A 46 3.09 3.80 -19.55
CA ARG A 46 3.22 4.65 -20.74
C ARG A 46 4.48 4.27 -21.50
N LYS A 47 5.59 4.07 -20.79
CA LYS A 47 6.87 3.67 -21.37
C LYS A 47 6.80 2.26 -21.97
N VAL A 48 6.15 1.32 -21.28
CA VAL A 48 5.90 -0.04 -21.82
C VAL A 48 5.11 0.06 -23.13
N THR A 49 3.98 0.76 -23.13
CA THR A 49 3.13 0.90 -24.32
C THR A 49 3.88 1.53 -25.47
N GLN A 50 4.64 2.60 -25.21
CA GLN A 50 5.43 3.28 -26.22
C GLN A 50 6.49 2.35 -26.84
N MET A 51 7.26 1.63 -26.02
CA MET A 51 8.28 0.70 -26.54
C MET A 51 7.68 -0.48 -27.31
N ILE A 52 6.50 -0.96 -26.91
CA ILE A 52 5.77 -2.00 -27.65
C ILE A 52 5.33 -1.48 -29.01
N ILE A 53 4.77 -0.27 -29.08
CA ILE A 53 4.35 0.36 -30.34
C ILE A 53 5.55 0.63 -31.24
N GLU A 54 6.67 1.12 -30.69
CA GLU A 54 7.89 1.35 -31.46
C GLU A 54 8.44 0.05 -32.06
N LYS A 55 8.38 -1.07 -31.33
CA LYS A 55 8.91 -2.36 -31.79
C LYS A 55 7.99 -3.15 -32.70
N TRP A 56 6.69 -3.10 -32.47
CA TRP A 56 5.69 -3.96 -33.12
C TRP A 56 4.45 -3.22 -33.60
N GLY A 57 4.56 -1.90 -33.75
CA GLY A 57 3.52 -1.07 -34.35
C GLY A 57 3.23 -1.49 -35.78
N PRO A 58 2.11 -1.01 -36.36
CA PRO A 58 1.68 -1.36 -37.71
C PRO A 58 2.75 -1.08 -38.78
N GLU A 59 3.61 -0.09 -38.56
CA GLU A 59 4.71 0.27 -39.47
C GLU A 59 5.92 -0.67 -39.39
N ASN A 60 6.02 -1.50 -38.34
CA ASN A 60 7.18 -2.35 -38.05
C ASN A 60 6.82 -3.85 -38.01
N GLN A 61 5.75 -4.27 -38.68
CA GLN A 61 5.36 -5.68 -38.74
C GLN A 61 6.33 -6.49 -39.62
N THR A 62 7.32 -7.11 -38.98
CA THR A 62 8.16 -8.14 -39.60
C THR A 62 7.44 -9.49 -39.65
N SER A 63 7.41 -10.11 -40.83
CA SER A 63 6.67 -11.36 -41.12
C SER A 63 7.20 -12.63 -40.45
N GLN A 64 8.32 -12.58 -39.74
CA GLN A 64 8.83 -13.70 -38.94
C GLN A 64 9.40 -13.20 -37.61
N MET A 65 8.67 -13.47 -36.53
CA MET A 65 9.11 -13.16 -35.18
C MET A 65 9.76 -14.41 -34.56
N ASN A 66 11.08 -14.36 -34.34
CA ASN A 66 11.76 -15.39 -33.57
C ASN A 66 11.29 -15.34 -32.09
N PRO A 67 10.79 -16.43 -31.50
CA PRO A 67 10.34 -16.48 -30.11
C PRO A 67 11.40 -16.04 -29.09
N GLU A 68 12.67 -16.37 -29.30
CA GLU A 68 13.76 -15.96 -28.39
C GLU A 68 14.05 -14.45 -28.48
N ALA A 69 13.99 -13.90 -29.69
CA ALA A 69 14.09 -12.47 -29.93
C ALA A 69 12.92 -11.71 -29.30
N PHE A 70 11.72 -12.30 -29.31
CA PHE A 70 10.56 -11.74 -28.64
C PHE A 70 10.74 -11.71 -27.12
N ILE A 71 11.11 -12.83 -26.51
CA ILE A 71 11.30 -12.93 -25.04
C ILE A 71 12.41 -11.99 -24.58
N SER A 72 13.53 -11.91 -25.30
CA SER A 72 14.63 -10.99 -24.97
C SER A 72 14.19 -9.52 -25.07
N THR A 73 13.40 -9.17 -26.08
CA THR A 73 12.83 -7.82 -26.22
C THR A 73 11.86 -7.49 -25.07
N LEU A 74 10.98 -8.42 -24.68
CA LEU A 74 10.09 -8.23 -23.54
C LEU A 74 10.85 -8.04 -22.22
N ARG A 75 11.92 -8.82 -21.99
CA ARG A 75 12.81 -8.63 -20.83
C ARG A 75 13.44 -7.24 -20.83
N ASN A 76 13.87 -6.76 -21.99
CA ASN A 76 14.46 -5.43 -22.12
C ASN A 76 13.43 -4.32 -21.83
N ILE A 77 12.22 -4.43 -22.38
CA ILE A 77 11.12 -3.49 -22.12
C ILE A 77 10.78 -3.48 -20.63
N SER A 78 10.68 -4.65 -19.99
CA SER A 78 10.42 -4.78 -18.55
C SER A 78 11.50 -4.08 -17.73
N LYS A 79 12.78 -4.39 -17.98
CA LYS A 79 13.92 -3.80 -17.26
C LYS A 79 13.96 -2.27 -17.41
N THR A 80 13.77 -1.78 -18.63
CA THR A 80 13.87 -0.35 -18.97
C THR A 80 12.67 0.46 -18.49
N SER A 81 11.51 -0.18 -18.40
CA SER A 81 10.27 0.45 -17.93
C SER A 81 10.04 0.27 -16.43
N THR A 82 10.94 -0.42 -15.74
CA THR A 82 10.86 -0.58 -14.29
C THR A 82 11.29 0.71 -13.59
N ILE A 83 10.37 1.30 -12.83
CA ILE A 83 10.61 2.46 -11.98
C ILE A 83 10.76 2.02 -10.53
N ARG A 84 11.75 2.59 -9.85
CA ARG A 84 11.97 2.39 -8.42
C ARG A 84 10.96 3.23 -7.65
N ILE A 85 10.18 2.59 -6.79
CA ILE A 85 9.24 3.28 -5.92
C ILE A 85 9.95 3.59 -4.61
N SER A 86 9.93 4.87 -4.21
CA SER A 86 10.46 5.28 -2.91
C SER A 86 9.64 4.64 -1.77
N ASN A 87 10.32 4.30 -0.67
CA ASN A 87 9.65 3.82 0.54
C ASN A 87 8.62 4.86 1.01
N GLY A 88 7.34 4.60 0.74
CA GLY A 88 6.23 5.49 1.13
C GLY A 88 5.29 5.85 -0.01
N GLN A 89 5.72 5.76 -1.27
CA GLN A 89 4.83 5.87 -2.42
C GLN A 89 4.02 4.58 -2.53
N ARG A 90 2.82 4.58 -1.94
CA ARG A 90 1.85 3.51 -2.18
C ARG A 90 1.28 3.70 -3.58
N VAL A 91 1.50 2.73 -4.45
CA VAL A 91 0.76 2.64 -5.72
C VAL A 91 -0.72 2.49 -5.36
N MET A 92 -1.52 3.44 -5.80
CA MET A 92 -2.96 3.37 -5.59
C MET A 92 -3.56 2.41 -6.62
N PRO A 93 -4.59 1.62 -6.24
CA PRO A 93 -5.32 0.79 -7.20
C PRO A 93 -5.89 1.61 -8.36
N TYR A 94 -6.15 0.96 -9.50
CA TYR A 94 -6.67 1.66 -10.69
C TYR A 94 -8.05 2.31 -10.48
N TRP A 95 -8.86 1.77 -9.56
CA TRP A 95 -10.15 2.34 -9.15
C TRP A 95 -10.03 3.44 -8.09
N TRP A 96 -8.81 3.86 -7.77
CA TRP A 96 -8.56 4.85 -6.73
C TRP A 96 -8.45 6.24 -7.33
N ASP A 97 -9.45 7.07 -7.07
CA ASP A 97 -9.55 8.43 -7.59
C ASP A 97 -9.05 9.51 -6.58
N ALA A 98 -8.96 10.75 -7.08
CA ALA A 98 -8.53 11.91 -6.30
C ALA A 98 -9.51 12.23 -5.16
N GLU A 99 -10.80 11.94 -5.35
CA GLU A 99 -11.86 12.18 -4.38
C GLU A 99 -11.75 11.24 -3.16
N ILE A 100 -11.61 9.94 -3.40
CA ILE A 100 -11.31 8.92 -2.39
C ILE A 100 -10.04 9.30 -1.65
N GLN A 101 -9.01 9.78 -2.35
CA GLN A 101 -7.77 10.21 -1.71
C GLN A 101 -7.99 11.40 -0.77
N LEU A 102 -8.76 12.40 -1.19
CA LEU A 102 -9.10 13.57 -0.38
C LEU A 102 -9.93 13.16 0.85
N LYS A 103 -10.99 12.36 0.66
CA LYS A 103 -11.81 11.85 1.77
C LYS A 103 -11.06 10.92 2.71
N ARG A 104 -10.10 10.14 2.21
CA ARG A 104 -9.21 9.34 3.06
C ARG A 104 -8.31 10.23 3.93
N ARG A 105 -7.79 11.34 3.39
CA ARG A 105 -6.99 12.30 4.18
C ARG A 105 -7.83 12.93 5.29
N GLU A 106 -9.05 13.36 4.96
CA GLU A 106 -10.00 13.92 5.92
C GLU A 106 -10.35 12.91 7.04
N CYS A 107 -10.74 11.69 6.66
CA CYS A 107 -11.06 10.61 7.60
C CYS A 107 -9.87 10.29 8.54
N ASN A 108 -8.64 10.27 8.00
CA ASN A 108 -7.43 10.08 8.81
C ASN A 108 -7.16 11.27 9.76
N LYS A 109 -7.42 12.50 9.32
CA LYS A 109 -7.30 13.70 10.16
C LYS A 109 -8.26 13.60 11.36
N LEU A 110 -9.53 13.28 11.11
CA LEU A 110 -10.55 13.09 12.15
C LEU A 110 -10.19 11.95 13.10
N ARG A 111 -9.72 10.81 12.58
CA ARG A 111 -9.27 9.68 13.41
C ARG A 111 -8.14 10.09 14.34
N ARG A 112 -7.12 10.77 13.81
CA ARG A 112 -5.96 11.23 14.60
C ARG A 112 -6.37 12.23 15.66
N PHE A 113 -7.27 13.16 15.32
CA PHE A 113 -7.77 14.15 16.26
C PHE A 113 -8.50 13.48 17.43
N TRP A 114 -9.49 12.63 17.13
CA TRP A 114 -10.22 11.86 18.14
C TRP A 114 -9.29 11.01 19.01
N THR A 115 -8.42 10.21 18.40
CA THR A 115 -7.53 9.30 19.15
C THR A 115 -6.48 10.01 19.99
N ARG A 116 -6.00 11.19 19.58
CA ARG A 116 -5.05 11.98 20.38
C ARG A 116 -5.75 12.69 21.53
N LYS A 117 -6.91 13.30 21.27
CA LYS A 117 -7.68 14.02 22.30
C LYS A 117 -8.18 13.08 23.40
N ASN A 118 -8.62 11.86 23.03
CA ASN A 118 -8.96 10.78 23.98
C ASN A 118 -7.79 10.34 24.88
N LYS A 119 -6.52 10.59 24.51
CA LYS A 119 -5.37 10.28 25.37
C LYS A 119 -5.08 11.37 26.39
N THR A 120 -5.55 12.59 26.13
CA THR A 120 -5.26 13.78 26.94
C THR A 120 -6.41 14.10 27.90
N GLN A 121 -7.64 13.74 27.55
CA GLN A 121 -8.82 13.94 28.37
C GLN A 121 -9.52 12.59 28.60
N ASN A 122 -9.83 12.28 29.87
CA ASN A 122 -10.62 11.11 30.27
C ASN A 122 -12.12 11.26 29.95
N ASP A 123 -12.52 12.35 29.27
CA ASP A 123 -13.90 12.61 28.94
C ASP A 123 -14.37 11.86 27.68
N PRO A 124 -15.64 11.42 27.65
CA PRO A 124 -16.24 10.89 26.44
C PRO A 124 -16.38 12.04 25.44
N LEU A 125 -15.68 11.94 24.30
CA LEU A 125 -15.77 12.88 23.17
C LEU A 125 -16.73 12.31 22.12
N PRO A 126 -18.05 12.53 22.24
CA PRO A 126 -19.03 11.82 21.43
C PRO A 126 -19.05 12.41 20.02
N GLN A 127 -18.86 13.73 19.90
CA GLN A 127 -18.98 14.45 18.64
C GLN A 127 -17.86 14.14 17.66
N GLU A 128 -16.61 14.13 18.10
CA GLU A 128 -15.45 13.79 17.25
C GLU A 128 -15.52 12.33 16.79
N LYS A 129 -15.98 11.43 17.68
CA LYS A 129 -16.21 10.02 17.35
C LYS A 129 -17.33 9.88 16.32
N VAL A 130 -18.42 10.64 16.45
CA VAL A 130 -19.53 10.70 15.48
C VAL A 130 -19.02 11.23 14.13
N ASN A 131 -18.27 12.33 14.12
CA ASN A 131 -17.68 12.91 12.91
C ASN A 131 -16.76 11.92 12.20
N TYR A 132 -15.88 11.23 12.93
CA TYR A 132 -15.03 10.18 12.37
C TYR A 132 -15.86 9.03 11.79
N LYS A 133 -16.89 8.55 12.51
CA LYS A 133 -17.77 7.48 12.03
C LYS A 133 -18.49 7.88 10.74
N LYS A 134 -19.00 9.11 10.66
CA LYS A 134 -19.66 9.66 9.47
C LYS A 134 -18.70 9.69 8.28
N ALA A 135 -17.53 10.32 8.43
CA ALA A 135 -16.51 10.39 7.38
C ALA A 135 -16.02 9.00 6.94
N LYS A 136 -15.93 8.04 7.87
CA LYS A 136 -15.58 6.64 7.55
C LYS A 136 -16.67 5.97 6.71
N LYS A 137 -17.95 6.23 6.98
CA LYS A 137 -19.08 5.69 6.21
C LYS A 137 -19.09 6.28 4.79
N GLU A 138 -18.93 7.59 4.67
CA GLU A 138 -18.83 8.28 3.37
C GLU A 138 -17.68 7.73 2.52
N LEU A 139 -16.48 7.59 3.11
CA LEU A 139 -15.33 7.01 2.42
C LEU A 139 -15.60 5.59 1.91
N LYS A 140 -16.29 4.75 2.70
CA LYS A 140 -16.66 3.39 2.27
C LYS A 140 -17.59 3.41 1.05
N ILE A 141 -18.59 4.29 1.07
CA ILE A 141 -19.54 4.43 -0.04
C ILE A 141 -18.82 4.88 -1.31
N LEU A 142 -17.95 5.88 -1.21
CA LEU A 142 -17.14 6.36 -2.34
C LEU A 142 -16.28 5.25 -2.94
N ILE A 143 -15.56 4.49 -2.09
CA ILE A 143 -14.76 3.36 -2.56
C ILE A 143 -15.63 2.30 -3.27
N LEU A 144 -16.81 1.99 -2.72
CA LEU A 144 -17.70 1.00 -3.31
C LEU A 144 -18.21 1.46 -4.68
N ASN A 145 -18.63 2.73 -4.79
CA ASN A 145 -19.13 3.31 -6.04
C ASN A 145 -18.04 3.36 -7.10
N SER A 146 -16.84 3.80 -6.73
CA SER A 146 -15.71 3.87 -7.67
C SER A 146 -15.32 2.49 -8.19
N LYS A 147 -15.27 1.47 -7.31
CA LYS A 147 -15.06 0.07 -7.73
C LYS A 147 -16.12 -0.40 -8.72
N ARG A 148 -17.41 -0.17 -8.42
CA ARG A 148 -18.52 -0.57 -9.30
C ARG A 148 -18.44 0.11 -10.67
N ALA A 149 -18.17 1.41 -10.70
CA ALA A 149 -18.02 2.16 -11.94
C ALA A 149 -16.89 1.62 -12.81
N HIS A 150 -15.73 1.36 -12.20
CA HIS A 150 -14.58 0.82 -12.91
C HIS A 150 -14.81 -0.62 -13.40
N TRP A 151 -15.49 -1.47 -12.62
CA TRP A 151 -15.88 -2.81 -13.08
C TRP A 151 -16.87 -2.77 -14.24
N LYS A 152 -17.88 -1.89 -14.17
CA LYS A 152 -18.83 -1.71 -15.29
C LYS A 152 -18.12 -1.26 -16.56
N HIS A 153 -17.17 -0.33 -16.44
CA HIS A 153 -16.38 0.14 -17.57
C HIS A 153 -15.50 -0.98 -18.17
N GLN A 154 -14.90 -1.82 -17.32
CA GLN A 154 -14.13 -2.98 -17.79
C GLN A 154 -15.00 -4.01 -18.52
N ALA A 155 -16.20 -4.31 -18.00
CA ALA A 155 -17.14 -5.24 -18.61
C ALA A 155 -17.62 -4.77 -20.00
N VAL A 156 -17.97 -3.49 -20.12
CA VAL A 156 -18.39 -2.89 -21.41
C VAL A 156 -17.25 -2.90 -22.43
N ASN A 157 -16.01 -2.63 -22.00
CA ASN A 157 -14.86 -2.66 -22.89
C ASN A 157 -14.46 -4.09 -23.31
N SER A 158 -14.69 -5.10 -22.47
CA SER A 158 -14.49 -6.50 -22.86
C SER A 158 -15.52 -6.99 -23.87
N GLU A 159 -16.77 -6.51 -23.81
CA GLU A 159 -17.81 -6.86 -24.79
C GLU A 159 -17.54 -6.23 -26.16
N LYS A 160 -17.06 -4.97 -26.19
CA LYS A 160 -16.68 -4.30 -27.45
C LYS A 160 -15.43 -4.89 -28.12
N ALA A 161 -14.61 -5.64 -27.38
CA ALA A 161 -13.38 -6.25 -27.88
C ALA A 161 -13.59 -7.63 -28.53
N LEU A 162 -14.81 -8.16 -28.53
CA LEU A 162 -15.17 -9.37 -29.26
C LEU A 162 -15.81 -8.95 -30.60
N PRO A 163 -15.09 -9.04 -31.74
CA PRO A 163 -15.76 -8.94 -33.02
C PRO A 163 -16.71 -10.14 -33.14
N ASN A 164 -17.94 -9.88 -33.61
CA ASN A 164 -18.91 -10.91 -33.95
C ASN A 164 -18.20 -12.01 -34.74
N LYS A 165 -18.14 -13.21 -34.15
CA LYS A 165 -17.83 -14.43 -34.91
C LYS A 165 -19.08 -14.73 -35.73
N GLU A 166 -19.04 -14.36 -37.01
CA GLU A 166 -19.86 -15.00 -38.03
C GLU A 166 -19.40 -16.45 -38.25
#